data_AF-A0A1S1TLI4-F1
#
_entry.id   AF-A0A1S1TLI4-F1
#
_cell.length_a   1.000
_cell.length_b   1.000
_cell.length_c   1.000
_cell.angle_alpha   90.00
_cell.angle_beta   90.00
_cell.angle_gamma   90.00
#
_symmetry.space_group_name_H-M   'P 1'
#
loop_
_entity.id
_entity.type
_entity.pdbx_description
1 polymer ?
#
loop_
_entity_poly.entity_id
_entity_poly.type
_entity_poly.pdbx_seq_one_letter_code
_entity_poly.pdbx_strand_id
1 'polypeptide(L)'
;MSHANYDATRKKLFNEASRYFPLLEEIIPRLMRHRYTFISDDWYREQVNAGKLSPAEINAVVAVDLLEKAHLAAATSLIRIVRWADAICLMYDAKNFPGFAGALRGLIENGGDSVDGLLNIPTALATHHRRLNDMLAGRMSSELADCSALEQMLDHYIHAGWPGRRGDPVLAAKPNADYIAVIGKVVPSALSLYHRLCAIIHPSNQSIRWLFDFDELGDRRIALTIDDATKIEAICREFPSAIEQTFGMTCNCAVLTLRVLHKFPLHPKIPEIKKLDWSAVKAGRDVGQLLRS
;
A
#
# COMPACT_ATOMS: atom_id res chain seq x y z
N MET A 1 -0.21 1.00 27.63
CA MET A 1 -1.40 0.18 27.30
C MET A 1 -1.02 -1.28 27.39
N SER A 2 -1.88 -2.14 27.94
CA SER A 2 -1.69 -3.58 27.86
C SER A 2 -1.93 -4.06 26.42
N HIS A 3 -1.22 -5.13 25.98
CA HIS A 3 -1.46 -5.75 24.67
C HIS A 3 -2.94 -6.13 24.45
N ALA A 4 -3.64 -6.56 25.51
CA ALA A 4 -5.05 -6.95 25.44
C ALA A 4 -5.99 -5.80 25.03
N ASN A 5 -5.70 -4.55 25.43
CA ASN A 5 -6.54 -3.40 25.03
C ASN A 5 -6.35 -3.07 23.55
N TYR A 6 -5.13 -3.28 23.05
CA TYR A 6 -4.77 -2.97 21.68
C TYR A 6 -5.43 -3.89 20.66
N ASP A 7 -5.53 -5.18 20.97
CA ASP A 7 -6.23 -6.15 20.13
C ASP A 7 -7.73 -5.89 20.05
N ALA A 8 -8.33 -5.38 21.14
CA ALA A 8 -9.75 -5.02 21.16
C ALA A 8 -10.03 -3.84 20.20
N THR A 9 -9.18 -2.80 20.23
CA THR A 9 -9.30 -1.64 19.34
C THR A 9 -9.07 -2.03 17.88
N ARG A 10 -8.08 -2.88 17.59
CA ARG A 10 -7.85 -3.43 16.25
C ARG A 10 -9.07 -4.18 15.72
N LYS A 11 -9.67 -5.07 16.52
CA LYS A 11 -10.90 -5.78 16.13
C LYS A 11 -12.07 -4.81 15.89
N LYS A 12 -12.24 -3.80 16.75
CA LYS A 12 -13.31 -2.81 16.62
C LYS A 12 -13.20 -1.98 15.34
N LEU A 13 -12.01 -1.48 15.03
CA LEU A 13 -11.81 -0.53 13.92
C LEU A 13 -11.57 -1.22 12.57
N PHE A 14 -10.91 -2.37 12.56
CA PHE A 14 -10.52 -3.07 11.33
C PHE A 14 -11.38 -4.29 11.03
N ASN A 15 -12.30 -4.67 11.94
CA ASN A 15 -13.28 -5.74 11.74
C ASN A 15 -12.65 -7.02 11.17
N GLU A 16 -13.15 -7.58 10.05
CA GLU A 16 -12.59 -8.80 9.45
C GLU A 16 -11.14 -8.63 8.98
N ALA A 17 -10.75 -7.41 8.58
CA ALA A 17 -9.37 -7.13 8.20
C ALA A 17 -8.40 -7.17 9.40
N SER A 18 -8.89 -7.19 10.65
CA SER A 18 -8.03 -7.44 11.82
C SER A 18 -7.30 -8.78 11.78
N ARG A 19 -7.80 -9.75 10.99
CA ARG A 19 -7.13 -11.04 10.76
C ARG A 19 -5.73 -10.93 10.14
N TYR A 20 -5.39 -9.80 9.50
CA TYR A 20 -4.04 -9.61 8.97
C TYR A 20 -3.02 -9.32 10.08
N PHE A 21 -3.39 -8.74 11.23
CA PHE A 21 -2.39 -8.34 12.24
C PHE A 21 -1.50 -9.48 12.73
N PRO A 22 -2.02 -10.66 13.12
CA PRO A 22 -1.15 -11.78 13.53
C PRO A 22 -0.20 -12.22 12.41
N LEU A 23 -0.67 -12.24 11.15
CA LEU A 23 0.18 -12.55 10.01
C LEU A 23 1.27 -11.49 9.84
N LEU A 24 0.91 -10.20 9.91
CA LEU A 24 1.83 -9.08 9.71
C LEU A 24 2.92 -9.05 10.79
N GLU A 25 2.57 -9.37 12.04
CA GLU A 25 3.50 -9.54 13.15
C GLU A 25 4.52 -10.67 12.90
N GLU A 26 4.11 -11.75 12.23
CA GLU A 26 5.01 -12.85 11.85
C GLU A 26 5.92 -12.48 10.64
N ILE A 27 5.39 -11.79 9.63
CA ILE A 27 6.11 -11.61 8.36
C ILE A 27 6.95 -10.33 8.30
N ILE A 28 6.53 -9.23 8.92
CA ILE A 28 7.27 -7.95 8.86
C ILE A 28 8.71 -8.08 9.39
N PRO A 29 8.99 -8.74 10.54
CA PRO A 29 10.36 -8.92 11.01
C PRO A 29 11.26 -9.67 10.02
N ARG A 30 10.70 -10.55 9.19
CA ARG A 30 11.43 -11.25 8.12
C ARG A 30 11.71 -10.31 6.96
N LEU A 31 10.70 -9.55 6.52
CA LEU A 31 10.83 -8.57 5.44
C LEU A 31 11.90 -7.51 5.75
N MET A 32 11.95 -7.02 7.00
CA MET A 32 12.95 -6.04 7.45
C MET A 32 14.39 -6.54 7.42
N ARG A 33 14.61 -7.86 7.34
CA ARG A 33 15.97 -8.46 7.24
C ARG A 33 16.40 -8.68 5.80
N HIS A 34 15.49 -8.52 4.83
CA HIS A 34 15.80 -8.69 3.43
C HIS A 34 16.74 -7.57 2.95
N ARG A 35 17.68 -7.91 2.08
CA ARG A 35 18.64 -6.97 1.50
C ARG A 35 18.41 -6.91 0.01
N TYR A 36 18.05 -5.73 -0.46
CA TYR A 36 17.84 -5.46 -1.87
C TYR A 36 19.17 -5.08 -2.53
N THR A 37 19.40 -5.57 -3.75
CA THR A 37 20.55 -5.16 -4.56
C THR A 37 20.04 -4.72 -5.93
N PHE A 38 20.22 -3.45 -6.23
CA PHE A 38 19.87 -2.86 -7.53
C PHE A 38 21.13 -2.54 -8.31
N ILE A 39 21.10 -2.81 -9.61
CA ILE A 39 22.18 -2.44 -10.52
C ILE A 39 22.06 -0.94 -10.82
N SER A 40 23.18 -0.23 -10.87
CA SER A 40 23.21 1.18 -11.24
C SER A 40 22.81 1.37 -12.71
N ASP A 41 21.87 2.27 -12.97
CA ASP A 41 21.43 2.64 -14.32
C ASP A 41 22.59 3.08 -15.22
N ASP A 42 23.54 3.85 -14.67
CA ASP A 42 24.71 4.34 -15.41
C ASP A 42 25.62 3.19 -15.82
N TRP A 43 25.92 2.29 -14.88
CA TRP A 43 26.72 1.09 -15.17
C TRP A 43 26.03 0.21 -16.21
N TYR A 44 24.73 -0.05 -16.02
CA TYR A 44 23.95 -0.91 -16.92
C TYR A 44 23.93 -0.33 -18.34
N ARG A 45 23.64 0.97 -18.48
CA ARG A 45 23.65 1.68 -19.76
C ARG A 45 25.02 1.64 -20.42
N GLU A 46 26.10 1.82 -19.66
CA GLU A 46 27.46 1.69 -20.18
C GLU A 46 27.72 0.30 -20.73
N GLN A 47 27.39 -0.77 -19.99
CA GLN A 47 27.62 -2.14 -20.45
C GLN A 47 26.80 -2.48 -21.70
N VAL A 48 25.54 -2.06 -21.76
CA VAL A 48 24.66 -2.28 -22.92
C VAL A 48 25.19 -1.52 -24.15
N ASN A 49 25.51 -0.23 -24.02
CA ASN A 49 26.01 0.58 -25.12
C ASN A 49 27.37 0.10 -25.65
N ALA A 50 28.21 -0.45 -24.75
CA ALA A 50 29.48 -1.06 -25.13
C ALA A 50 29.33 -2.47 -25.74
N GLY A 51 28.11 -3.01 -25.86
CA GLY A 51 27.86 -4.37 -26.36
C GLY A 51 28.44 -5.47 -25.48
N LYS A 52 28.66 -5.20 -24.19
CA LYS A 52 29.28 -6.12 -23.24
C LYS A 52 28.30 -7.12 -22.63
N LEU A 53 27.00 -6.86 -22.74
CA LEU A 53 25.94 -7.76 -22.31
C LEU A 53 25.23 -8.35 -23.52
N SER A 54 25.06 -9.66 -23.50
CA SER A 54 24.19 -10.38 -24.42
C SER A 54 22.70 -10.09 -24.12
N PRO A 55 21.78 -10.34 -25.08
CA PRO A 55 20.34 -10.23 -24.82
C PRO A 55 19.86 -11.07 -23.62
N ALA A 56 20.47 -12.25 -23.40
CA ALA A 56 20.15 -13.11 -22.26
C ALA A 56 20.53 -12.46 -20.92
N GLU A 57 21.70 -11.83 -20.83
CA GLU A 57 22.15 -11.13 -19.63
C GLU A 57 21.31 -9.88 -19.36
N ILE A 58 20.98 -9.12 -20.42
CA ILE A 58 20.07 -7.98 -20.34
C ILE A 58 18.71 -8.40 -19.77
N ASN A 59 18.11 -9.44 -20.34
CA ASN A 59 16.84 -9.97 -19.87
C ASN A 59 16.90 -10.44 -18.40
N ALA A 60 17.99 -11.11 -18.00
CA ALA A 60 18.17 -11.55 -16.62
C ALA A 60 18.25 -10.37 -15.65
N VAL A 61 19.00 -9.31 -16.01
CA VAL A 61 19.10 -8.08 -15.22
C VAL A 61 17.73 -7.42 -15.03
N VAL A 62 16.97 -7.26 -16.11
CA VAL A 62 15.61 -6.68 -16.07
C VAL A 62 14.69 -7.53 -15.20
N ALA A 63 14.72 -8.86 -15.32
CA ALA A 63 13.89 -9.73 -14.51
C ALA A 63 14.23 -9.66 -13.01
N VAL A 64 15.52 -9.61 -12.66
CA VAL A 64 15.95 -9.43 -11.26
C VAL A 64 15.44 -8.11 -10.73
N ASP A 65 15.66 -7.01 -11.46
CA ASP A 65 15.26 -5.68 -11.05
C ASP A 65 13.74 -5.57 -10.81
N LEU A 66 12.92 -6.05 -11.74
CA LEU A 66 11.46 -6.08 -11.60
C LEU A 66 11.00 -6.87 -10.36
N LEU A 67 11.61 -8.02 -10.10
CA LEU A 67 11.21 -8.86 -8.99
C LEU A 67 11.64 -8.27 -7.64
N GLU A 68 12.84 -7.70 -7.54
CA GLU A 68 13.33 -6.97 -6.37
C GLU A 68 12.45 -5.73 -6.09
N LYS A 69 12.12 -4.95 -7.12
CA LYS A 69 11.21 -3.80 -7.04
C LYS A 69 9.83 -4.22 -6.55
N ALA A 70 9.24 -5.28 -7.12
CA ALA A 70 7.95 -5.79 -6.67
C ALA A 70 7.98 -6.27 -5.20
N HIS A 71 9.07 -6.92 -4.77
CA HIS A 71 9.25 -7.33 -3.39
C HIS A 71 9.39 -6.13 -2.44
N LEU A 72 10.18 -5.12 -2.82
CA LEU A 72 10.36 -3.88 -2.07
C LEU A 72 9.05 -3.11 -1.93
N ALA A 73 8.31 -2.96 -3.02
CA ALA A 73 7.03 -2.27 -3.04
C ALA A 73 6.02 -2.97 -2.11
N ALA A 74 5.90 -4.29 -2.20
CA ALA A 74 5.03 -5.06 -1.30
C ALA A 74 5.46 -4.96 0.17
N ALA A 75 6.76 -5.09 0.47
CA ALA A 75 7.26 -5.04 1.83
C ALA A 75 7.04 -3.67 2.47
N THR A 76 7.36 -2.59 1.75
CA THR A 76 7.19 -1.22 2.24
C THR A 76 5.72 -0.83 2.38
N SER A 77 4.84 -1.31 1.49
CA SER A 77 3.38 -1.16 1.63
C SER A 77 2.89 -1.77 2.95
N LEU A 78 3.29 -3.01 3.27
CA LEU A 78 2.89 -3.68 4.52
C LEU A 78 3.44 -2.99 5.77
N ILE A 79 4.69 -2.54 5.73
CA ILE A 79 5.29 -1.83 6.86
C ILE A 79 4.54 -0.51 7.10
N ARG A 80 4.30 0.27 6.05
CA ARG A 80 3.61 1.57 6.15
C ARG A 80 2.17 1.42 6.63
N ILE A 81 1.41 0.46 6.09
CA ILE A 81 0.00 0.30 6.46
C ILE A 81 -0.16 -0.13 7.92
N VAL A 82 0.73 -0.97 8.46
CA VAL A 82 0.72 -1.33 9.89
C VAL A 82 1.01 -0.11 10.76
N ARG A 83 2.00 0.73 10.40
CA ARG A 83 2.29 1.94 11.17
C ARG A 83 1.11 2.92 11.19
N TRP A 84 0.39 3.07 10.09
CA TRP A 84 -0.83 3.88 10.06
C TRP A 84 -1.97 3.26 10.87
N ALA A 85 -2.15 1.94 10.79
CA ALA A 85 -3.13 1.24 11.59
C ALA A 85 -2.86 1.38 13.10
N ASP A 86 -1.59 1.28 13.49
CA ASP A 86 -1.15 1.46 14.86
C ASP A 86 -1.42 2.89 15.35
N ALA A 87 -1.13 3.91 14.51
CA ALA A 87 -1.39 5.31 14.81
C ALA A 87 -2.89 5.59 15.00
N ILE A 88 -3.76 5.01 14.16
CA ILE A 88 -5.21 5.12 14.31
C ILE A 88 -5.66 4.56 15.66
N CYS A 89 -5.21 3.35 16.01
CA CYS A 89 -5.59 2.72 17.29
C CYS A 89 -5.13 3.58 18.48
N LEU A 90 -3.90 4.07 18.43
CA LEU A 90 -3.35 4.92 19.49
C LEU A 90 -4.17 6.21 19.68
N MET A 91 -4.54 6.88 18.59
CA MET A 91 -5.31 8.13 18.65
C MET A 91 -6.77 7.90 19.04
N TYR A 92 -7.34 6.77 18.61
CA TYR A 92 -8.67 6.33 19.02
C TYR A 92 -8.73 6.11 20.53
N ASP A 93 -7.80 5.32 21.08
CA ASP A 93 -7.76 5.01 22.51
C ASP A 93 -7.45 6.24 23.37
N ALA A 94 -6.58 7.14 22.85
CA ALA A 94 -6.27 8.41 23.49
C ALA A 94 -7.41 9.44 23.42
N LYS A 95 -8.50 9.14 22.68
CA LYS A 95 -9.60 10.07 22.41
C LYS A 95 -9.08 11.41 21.87
N ASN A 96 -8.15 11.36 20.92
CA ASN A 96 -7.57 12.53 20.29
C ASN A 96 -8.18 12.68 18.88
N PHE A 97 -9.18 13.53 18.74
CA PHE A 97 -9.94 13.64 17.50
C PHE A 97 -9.11 14.16 16.30
N PRO A 98 -8.34 15.26 16.42
CA PRO A 98 -7.46 15.69 15.33
C PRO A 98 -6.40 14.65 14.97
N GLY A 99 -5.81 14.00 15.98
CA GLY A 99 -4.83 12.95 15.79
C GLY A 99 -5.41 11.74 15.05
N PHE A 100 -6.63 11.32 15.44
CA PHE A 100 -7.35 10.24 14.78
C PHE A 100 -7.66 10.60 13.32
N ALA A 101 -8.14 11.82 13.07
CA ALA A 101 -8.43 12.28 11.71
C ALA A 101 -7.17 12.31 10.82
N GLY A 102 -6.05 12.79 11.37
CA GLY A 102 -4.76 12.80 10.68
C GLY A 102 -4.24 11.39 10.36
N ALA A 103 -4.30 10.48 11.34
CA ALA A 103 -3.87 9.09 11.15
C ALA A 103 -4.76 8.34 10.13
N LEU A 104 -6.08 8.54 10.21
CA LEU A 104 -7.02 7.94 9.26
C LEU A 104 -6.81 8.47 7.84
N ARG A 105 -6.51 9.75 7.69
CA ARG A 105 -6.15 10.30 6.37
C ARG A 105 -4.90 9.63 5.82
N GLY A 106 -3.86 9.47 6.64
CA GLY A 106 -2.63 8.79 6.25
C GLY A 106 -2.84 7.34 5.82
N LEU A 107 -3.74 6.61 6.50
CA LEU A 107 -4.12 5.25 6.10
C LEU A 107 -4.77 5.23 4.70
N ILE A 108 -5.72 6.13 4.42
CA ILE A 108 -6.42 6.18 3.13
C ILE A 108 -5.47 6.61 2.01
N GLU A 109 -4.60 7.59 2.26
CA GLU A 109 -3.57 8.00 1.30
C GLU A 109 -2.60 6.87 0.99
N ASN A 110 -2.13 6.16 2.02
CA ASN A 110 -1.28 4.98 1.84
C ASN A 110 -2.01 3.84 1.12
N GLY A 111 -3.31 3.69 1.37
CA GLY A 111 -4.18 2.78 0.63
C GLY A 111 -4.29 3.13 -0.84
N GLY A 112 -4.52 4.41 -1.17
CA GLY A 112 -4.54 4.94 -2.53
C GLY A 112 -3.27 4.65 -3.29
N ASP A 113 -2.13 5.00 -2.70
CA ASP A 113 -0.79 4.73 -3.24
C ASP A 113 -0.56 3.23 -3.48
N SER A 114 -0.89 2.38 -2.51
CA SER A 114 -0.73 0.93 -2.63
C SER A 114 -1.66 0.30 -3.66
N VAL A 115 -2.91 0.78 -3.78
CA VAL A 115 -3.84 0.29 -4.81
C VAL A 115 -3.38 0.72 -6.20
N ASP A 116 -2.94 1.96 -6.37
CA ASP A 116 -2.44 2.47 -7.64
C ASP A 116 -1.19 1.70 -8.11
N GLY A 117 -0.21 1.51 -7.22
CA GLY A 117 1.06 0.85 -7.56
C GLY A 117 1.01 -0.68 -7.56
N LEU A 118 0.24 -1.32 -6.67
CA LEU A 118 0.33 -2.77 -6.45
C LEU A 118 -0.91 -3.58 -6.86
N LEU A 119 -2.07 -2.98 -7.11
CA LEU A 119 -3.30 -3.77 -7.37
C LEU A 119 -3.14 -4.75 -8.53
N ASN A 120 -2.47 -4.33 -9.61
CA ASN A 120 -2.31 -5.16 -10.81
C ASN A 120 -1.01 -5.98 -10.83
N ILE A 121 -0.06 -5.71 -9.94
CA ILE A 121 1.26 -6.36 -9.91
C ILE A 121 1.15 -7.88 -9.74
N PRO A 122 0.37 -8.44 -8.79
CA PRO A 122 0.25 -9.89 -8.64
C PRO A 122 -0.21 -10.58 -9.93
N THR A 123 -1.22 -10.02 -10.59
CA THR A 123 -1.79 -10.58 -11.84
C THR A 123 -0.81 -10.45 -13.01
N ALA A 124 -0.10 -9.33 -13.12
CA ALA A 124 0.91 -9.13 -14.16
C ALA A 124 2.08 -10.12 -13.99
N LEU A 125 2.61 -10.23 -12.77
CA LEU A 125 3.67 -11.21 -12.46
C LEU A 125 3.21 -12.65 -12.70
N ALA A 126 1.97 -12.98 -12.33
CA ALA A 126 1.40 -14.30 -12.55
C ALA A 126 1.25 -14.62 -14.05
N THR A 127 0.76 -13.67 -14.84
CA THR A 127 0.64 -13.80 -16.30
C THR A 127 2.00 -14.03 -16.96
N HIS A 128 3.04 -13.33 -16.52
CA HIS A 128 4.36 -13.40 -17.13
C HIS A 128 5.34 -14.35 -16.42
N HIS A 129 4.88 -15.18 -15.47
CA HIS A 129 5.76 -15.93 -14.58
C HIS A 129 6.71 -16.90 -15.32
N ARG A 130 6.27 -17.54 -16.42
CA ARG A 130 7.14 -18.41 -17.22
C ARG A 130 8.22 -17.63 -17.93
N ARG A 131 7.83 -16.58 -18.65
CA ARG A 131 8.74 -15.68 -19.36
C ARG A 131 9.80 -15.10 -18.42
N LEU A 132 9.38 -14.58 -17.26
CA LEU A 132 10.29 -14.05 -16.25
C LEU A 132 11.26 -15.14 -15.72
N ASN A 133 10.81 -16.37 -15.52
CA ASN A 133 11.70 -17.48 -15.15
C ASN A 133 12.67 -17.88 -16.28
N ASP A 134 12.27 -17.75 -17.55
CA ASP A 134 13.17 -17.96 -18.70
C ASP A 134 14.21 -16.85 -18.82
N MET A 135 13.81 -15.59 -18.54
CA MET A 135 14.72 -14.44 -18.44
C MET A 135 15.75 -14.65 -17.33
N LEU A 136 15.31 -14.97 -16.10
CA LEU A 136 16.20 -15.25 -14.97
C LEU A 136 17.19 -16.39 -15.23
N ALA A 137 16.77 -17.40 -15.99
CA ALA A 137 17.61 -18.55 -16.31
C ALA A 137 18.49 -18.33 -17.55
N GLY A 138 18.47 -17.15 -18.17
CA GLY A 138 19.24 -16.85 -19.38
C GLY A 138 18.78 -17.63 -20.61
N ARG A 139 17.56 -18.20 -20.61
CA ARG A 139 17.02 -18.99 -21.74
C ARG A 139 16.48 -18.13 -22.87
N MET A 140 16.25 -16.84 -22.63
CA MET A 140 15.83 -15.88 -23.65
C MET A 140 17.03 -15.15 -24.26
N SER A 141 17.63 -15.73 -25.31
CA SER A 141 18.90 -15.27 -25.87
C SER A 141 18.82 -14.50 -27.20
N SER A 142 17.67 -14.52 -27.88
CA SER A 142 17.52 -13.96 -29.23
C SER A 142 16.81 -12.61 -29.29
N GLU A 143 16.04 -12.25 -28.26
CA GLU A 143 15.22 -11.03 -28.24
C GLU A 143 15.21 -10.39 -26.85
N LEU A 144 15.01 -9.09 -26.80
CA LEU A 144 14.78 -8.35 -25.55
C LEU A 144 13.31 -8.48 -25.16
N ALA A 145 13.05 -8.83 -23.91
CA ALA A 145 11.71 -8.92 -23.39
C ALA A 145 11.15 -7.53 -23.05
N ASP A 146 10.02 -7.17 -23.64
CA ASP A 146 9.28 -5.98 -23.23
C ASP A 146 8.57 -6.22 -21.89
N CYS A 147 9.01 -5.50 -20.86
CA CYS A 147 8.42 -5.47 -19.52
C CYS A 147 8.05 -4.04 -19.09
N SER A 148 8.01 -3.10 -20.04
CA SER A 148 7.88 -1.66 -19.77
C SER A 148 6.65 -1.30 -18.92
N ALA A 149 5.50 -1.93 -19.18
CA ALA A 149 4.28 -1.68 -18.42
C ALA A 149 4.42 -2.06 -16.93
N LEU A 150 5.11 -3.17 -16.63
CA LEU A 150 5.33 -3.61 -15.25
C LEU A 150 6.39 -2.74 -14.57
N GLU A 151 7.45 -2.41 -15.29
CA GLU A 151 8.54 -1.54 -14.85
C GLU A 151 8.01 -0.16 -14.45
N GLN A 152 7.25 0.50 -15.32
CA GLN A 152 6.68 1.84 -15.06
C GLN A 152 5.80 1.87 -13.81
N MET A 153 4.99 0.82 -13.58
CA MET A 153 4.16 0.72 -12.38
C MET A 153 5.00 0.64 -11.10
N LEU A 154 6.06 -0.16 -11.11
CA LEU A 154 6.94 -0.36 -9.96
C LEU A 154 7.84 0.84 -9.71
N ASP A 155 8.37 1.44 -10.78
CA ASP A 155 9.20 2.64 -10.72
C ASP A 155 8.41 3.81 -10.15
N HIS A 156 7.16 3.99 -10.59
CA HIS A 156 6.30 5.00 -9.99
C HIS A 156 6.13 4.77 -8.48
N TYR A 157 5.84 3.54 -8.04
CA TYR A 157 5.66 3.28 -6.61
C TYR A 157 6.92 3.54 -5.76
N ILE A 158 8.10 3.17 -6.28
CA ILE A 158 9.35 3.20 -5.51
C ILE A 158 10.06 4.55 -5.61
N HIS A 159 10.02 5.17 -6.78
CA HIS A 159 10.85 6.31 -7.13
C HIS A 159 10.06 7.60 -7.36
N ALA A 160 8.71 7.57 -7.35
CA ALA A 160 7.94 8.79 -7.55
C ALA A 160 8.29 9.85 -6.50
N GLY A 161 8.61 11.04 -6.99
CA GLY A 161 9.00 12.18 -6.19
C GLY A 161 8.35 13.46 -6.70
N TRP A 162 8.63 14.56 -6.01
CA TRP A 162 8.13 15.86 -6.44
C TRP A 162 8.70 16.19 -7.83
N PRO A 163 7.86 16.42 -8.86
CA PRO A 163 8.36 16.61 -10.21
C PRO A 163 9.20 17.89 -10.30
N GLY A 164 10.46 17.75 -10.68
CA GLY A 164 11.27 18.89 -11.12
C GLY A 164 10.78 19.45 -12.45
N ARG A 165 11.27 20.64 -12.86
CA ARG A 165 10.89 21.30 -14.13
C ARG A 165 11.17 20.48 -15.41
N ARG A 166 11.96 19.40 -15.31
CA ARG A 166 12.29 18.45 -16.40
C ARG A 166 12.30 17.00 -15.88
N GLY A 167 11.34 16.65 -15.02
CA GLY A 167 11.24 15.29 -14.46
C GLY A 167 10.62 14.32 -15.46
N ASP A 168 10.99 13.04 -15.34
CA ASP A 168 10.30 11.94 -16.02
C ASP A 168 8.85 11.86 -15.51
N PRO A 169 7.83 11.92 -16.39
CA PRO A 169 6.43 11.78 -16.00
C PRO A 169 6.12 10.49 -15.22
N VAL A 170 6.85 9.40 -15.46
CA VAL A 170 6.69 8.13 -14.72
C VAL A 170 7.11 8.31 -13.26
N LEU A 171 8.11 9.14 -13.00
CA LEU A 171 8.66 9.41 -11.67
C LEU A 171 8.04 10.64 -11.00
N ALA A 172 7.04 11.27 -11.63
CA ALA A 172 6.30 12.37 -11.04
C ALA A 172 5.23 11.86 -10.07
N ALA A 173 5.32 12.21 -8.79
CA ALA A 173 4.29 11.89 -7.82
C ALA A 173 2.94 12.49 -8.25
N LYS A 174 1.88 11.68 -8.18
CA LYS A 174 0.52 12.16 -8.48
C LYS A 174 0.02 13.03 -7.33
N PRO A 175 -0.88 14.00 -7.61
CA PRO A 175 -1.67 14.63 -6.57
C PRO A 175 -2.38 13.60 -5.69
N ASN A 176 -2.45 13.82 -4.37
CA ASN A 176 -3.13 12.89 -3.46
C ASN A 176 -4.56 12.59 -3.90
N ALA A 177 -5.28 13.57 -4.43
CA ALA A 177 -6.64 13.39 -4.96
C ALA A 177 -6.74 12.28 -6.01
N ASP A 178 -5.70 12.07 -6.83
CA ASP A 178 -5.69 11.04 -7.86
C ASP A 178 -5.55 9.65 -7.23
N TYR A 179 -4.65 9.47 -6.26
CA TYR A 179 -4.55 8.22 -5.49
C TYR A 179 -5.85 7.92 -4.74
N ILE A 180 -6.48 8.94 -4.15
CA ILE A 180 -7.76 8.81 -3.45
C ILE A 180 -8.89 8.41 -4.43
N ALA A 181 -8.89 8.97 -5.64
CA ALA A 181 -9.85 8.59 -6.68
C ALA A 181 -9.66 7.13 -7.12
N VAL A 182 -8.42 6.64 -7.18
CA VAL A 182 -8.11 5.25 -7.50
C VAL A 182 -8.65 4.30 -6.42
N ILE A 183 -8.34 4.52 -5.14
CA ILE A 183 -8.90 3.69 -4.07
C ILE A 183 -10.42 3.85 -3.94
N GLY A 184 -10.98 5.02 -4.28
CA GLY A 184 -12.42 5.26 -4.33
C GLY A 184 -13.18 4.28 -5.23
N LYS A 185 -12.51 3.68 -6.24
CA LYS A 185 -13.12 2.66 -7.11
C LYS A 185 -13.34 1.32 -6.41
N VAL A 186 -12.58 1.04 -5.35
CA VAL A 186 -12.62 -0.24 -4.61
C VAL A 186 -13.07 -0.06 -3.16
N VAL A 187 -13.00 1.17 -2.63
CA VAL A 187 -13.52 1.62 -1.33
C VAL A 187 -14.41 2.85 -1.61
N PRO A 188 -15.71 2.67 -1.94
CA PRO A 188 -16.57 3.74 -2.43
C PRO A 188 -16.63 5.00 -1.54
N SER A 189 -16.49 4.84 -0.24
CA SER A 189 -16.55 5.93 0.74
C SER A 189 -15.22 6.67 0.97
N ALA A 190 -14.12 6.22 0.34
CA ALA A 190 -12.78 6.76 0.60
C ALA A 190 -12.66 8.24 0.23
N LEU A 191 -13.23 8.66 -0.91
CA LEU A 191 -13.14 10.06 -1.37
C LEU A 191 -13.91 11.02 -0.44
N SER A 192 -15.16 10.67 -0.09
CA SER A 192 -15.96 11.47 0.84
C SER A 192 -15.31 11.57 2.22
N LEU A 193 -14.79 10.45 2.72
CA LEU A 193 -14.07 10.41 3.99
C LEU A 193 -12.79 11.26 3.91
N TYR A 194 -12.00 11.13 2.84
CA TYR A 194 -10.79 11.94 2.64
C TYR A 194 -11.07 13.45 2.69
N HIS A 195 -12.13 13.92 2.02
CA HIS A 195 -12.54 15.33 2.08
C HIS A 195 -12.95 15.74 3.49
N ARG A 196 -13.69 14.88 4.20
CA ARG A 196 -14.10 15.13 5.59
C ARG A 196 -12.89 15.28 6.51
N LEU A 197 -11.90 14.38 6.37
CA LEU A 197 -10.67 14.41 7.15
C LEU A 197 -9.83 15.64 6.83
N CYS A 198 -9.67 15.99 5.55
CA CYS A 198 -8.99 17.22 5.13
C CYS A 198 -9.61 18.47 5.77
N ALA A 199 -10.95 18.54 5.84
CA ALA A 199 -11.62 19.66 6.49
C ALA A 199 -11.35 19.75 8.00
N ILE A 200 -11.08 18.62 8.66
CA ILE A 200 -10.74 18.56 10.09
C ILE A 200 -9.29 18.97 10.34
N ILE A 201 -8.36 18.59 9.46
CA ILE A 201 -6.92 18.79 9.71
C ILE A 201 -6.34 20.07 9.09
N HIS A 202 -6.95 20.61 8.04
CA HIS A 202 -6.50 21.85 7.39
C HIS A 202 -7.26 23.05 7.93
N PRO A 203 -6.69 24.28 7.82
CA PRO A 203 -7.39 25.50 8.20
C PRO A 203 -8.75 25.61 7.48
N SER A 204 -9.83 25.47 8.24
CA SER A 204 -11.20 25.51 7.75
C SER A 204 -12.14 25.79 8.91
N ASN A 205 -13.39 26.17 8.63
CA ASN A 205 -14.37 26.30 9.70
C ASN A 205 -14.58 24.94 10.43
N GLN A 206 -14.48 23.82 9.73
CA GLN A 206 -14.66 22.49 10.33
C GLN A 206 -13.52 22.11 11.28
N SER A 207 -12.29 22.59 11.07
CA SER A 207 -11.14 22.27 11.92
C SER A 207 -11.11 23.01 13.25
N ILE A 208 -11.96 24.02 13.42
CA ILE A 208 -12.17 24.70 14.71
C ILE A 208 -13.58 24.47 15.26
N ARG A 209 -14.57 24.10 14.44
CA ARG A 209 -15.97 23.96 14.85
C ARG A 209 -16.18 22.99 16.01
N TRP A 210 -15.35 21.96 16.13
CA TRP A 210 -15.42 20.99 17.22
C TRP A 210 -14.96 21.57 18.57
N LEU A 211 -14.34 22.75 18.58
CA LEU A 211 -13.92 23.50 19.78
C LEU A 211 -14.97 24.48 20.29
N PHE A 212 -16.15 24.60 19.65
CA PHE A 212 -17.18 25.56 20.05
C PHE A 212 -18.48 24.87 20.46
N ASP A 213 -19.08 25.38 21.54
CA ASP A 213 -20.46 25.12 21.91
C ASP A 213 -21.37 26.22 21.35
N PHE A 214 -22.60 25.83 21.01
CA PHE A 214 -23.66 26.72 20.54
C PHE A 214 -24.78 26.71 21.56
N ASP A 215 -25.16 27.88 22.09
CA ASP A 215 -26.40 28.01 22.84
C ASP A 215 -27.59 28.27 21.90
N GLU A 216 -28.81 28.22 22.45
CA GLU A 216 -30.05 28.45 21.70
C GLU A 216 -30.16 29.87 21.10
N LEU A 217 -29.32 30.80 21.55
CA LEU A 217 -29.28 32.20 21.11
C LEU A 217 -28.17 32.46 20.08
N GLY A 218 -27.33 31.46 19.78
CA GLY A 218 -26.23 31.54 18.83
C GLY A 218 -24.94 32.17 19.38
N ASP A 219 -24.81 32.34 20.70
CA ASP A 219 -23.56 32.76 21.34
C ASP A 219 -22.50 31.68 21.16
N ARG A 220 -21.27 32.10 20.85
CA ARG A 220 -20.16 31.19 20.54
C ARG A 220 -19.20 31.15 21.71
N ARG A 221 -19.10 30.01 22.37
CA ARG A 221 -18.14 29.81 23.45
C ARG A 221 -17.21 28.66 23.12
N ILE A 222 -15.94 28.79 23.51
CA ILE A 222 -15.02 27.66 23.46
C ILE A 222 -15.60 26.59 24.38
N ALA A 223 -15.77 25.37 23.83
CA ALA A 223 -16.32 24.25 24.55
C ALA A 223 -15.46 23.94 25.78
N LEU A 224 -16.07 23.96 26.96
CA LEU A 224 -15.37 23.67 28.21
C LEU A 224 -15.09 22.18 28.37
N THR A 225 -15.85 21.33 27.66
CA THR A 225 -15.65 19.89 27.59
C THR A 225 -15.56 19.45 26.13
N ILE A 226 -14.38 18.97 25.74
CA ILE A 226 -14.14 18.43 24.41
C ILE A 226 -14.60 16.97 24.39
N ASP A 227 -15.63 16.65 23.58
CA ASP A 227 -16.14 15.28 23.40
C ASP A 227 -15.55 14.60 22.16
N ASP A 228 -14.22 14.45 22.15
CA ASP A 228 -13.47 13.84 21.05
C ASP A 228 -13.92 12.41 20.76
N ALA A 229 -14.26 11.64 21.80
CA ALA A 229 -14.73 10.28 21.66
C ALA A 229 -16.00 10.20 20.79
N THR A 230 -17.00 11.03 21.07
CA THR A 230 -18.23 11.07 20.26
C THR A 230 -17.96 11.52 18.82
N LYS A 231 -17.01 12.43 18.60
CA LYS A 231 -16.64 12.86 17.23
C LYS A 231 -15.96 11.74 16.44
N ILE A 232 -15.06 11.00 17.08
CA ILE A 232 -14.40 9.82 16.50
C ILE A 232 -15.46 8.75 16.17
N GLU A 233 -16.37 8.45 17.09
CA GLU A 233 -17.46 7.49 16.87
C GLU A 233 -18.44 7.96 15.77
N ALA A 234 -18.66 9.26 15.61
CA ALA A 234 -19.46 9.79 14.50
C ALA A 234 -18.81 9.50 13.14
N ILE A 235 -17.49 9.68 13.00
CA ILE A 235 -16.76 9.31 11.78
C ILE A 235 -16.87 7.81 11.52
N CYS A 236 -16.66 6.97 12.55
CA CYS A 236 -16.73 5.52 12.40
C CYS A 236 -18.15 5.06 12.00
N ARG A 237 -19.20 5.70 12.50
CA ARG A 237 -20.59 5.39 12.10
C ARG A 237 -20.94 5.88 10.70
N GLU A 238 -20.43 7.04 10.29
CA GLU A 238 -20.66 7.60 8.95
C GLU A 238 -19.92 6.80 7.87
N PHE A 239 -18.75 6.24 8.21
CA PHE A 239 -17.88 5.50 7.28
C PHE A 239 -17.47 4.11 7.82
N PRO A 240 -18.45 3.22 8.08
CA PRO A 240 -18.24 2.00 8.88
C PRO A 240 -17.24 1.01 8.29
N SER A 241 -17.13 0.96 6.96
CA SER A 241 -16.27 0.00 6.27
C SER A 241 -14.95 0.61 5.76
N ALA A 242 -14.74 1.91 5.90
CA ALA A 242 -13.65 2.58 5.19
C ALA A 242 -12.27 2.16 5.73
N ILE A 243 -12.12 2.04 7.05
CA ILE A 243 -10.88 1.58 7.70
C ILE A 243 -10.58 0.14 7.30
N GLU A 244 -11.56 -0.75 7.50
CA GLU A 244 -11.48 -2.17 7.17
C GLU A 244 -11.11 -2.39 5.69
N GLN A 245 -11.85 -1.78 4.77
CA GLN A 245 -11.65 -1.98 3.33
C GLN A 245 -10.33 -1.40 2.84
N THR A 246 -9.93 -0.22 3.32
CA THR A 246 -8.63 0.38 2.98
C THR A 246 -7.50 -0.52 3.43
N PHE A 247 -7.48 -0.89 4.72
CA PHE A 247 -6.44 -1.74 5.29
C PHE A 247 -6.40 -3.12 4.62
N GLY A 248 -7.55 -3.76 4.46
CA GLY A 248 -7.68 -5.07 3.83
C GLY A 248 -7.26 -5.07 2.36
N MET A 249 -7.60 -4.02 1.60
CA MET A 249 -7.20 -3.91 0.19
C MET A 249 -5.69 -3.73 0.06
N THR A 250 -5.08 -2.86 0.87
CA THR A 250 -3.63 -2.68 0.88
C THR A 250 -2.90 -3.99 1.22
N CYS A 251 -3.36 -4.67 2.28
CA CYS A 251 -2.81 -5.97 2.67
C CYS A 251 -2.97 -7.01 1.55
N ASN A 252 -4.13 -7.07 0.89
CA ASN A 252 -4.37 -8.00 -0.21
C ASN A 252 -3.39 -7.78 -1.37
N CYS A 253 -3.20 -6.54 -1.82
CA CYS A 253 -2.31 -6.22 -2.94
C CYS A 253 -0.86 -6.66 -2.63
N ALA A 254 -0.36 -6.27 -1.45
CA ALA A 254 1.01 -6.55 -1.07
C ALA A 254 1.25 -8.05 -0.75
N VAL A 255 0.37 -8.69 0.02
CA VAL A 255 0.54 -10.11 0.37
C VAL A 255 0.36 -11.01 -0.85
N LEU A 256 -0.57 -10.69 -1.78
CA LEU A 256 -0.65 -11.42 -3.06
C LEU A 256 0.61 -11.25 -3.89
N THR A 257 1.21 -10.06 -3.91
CA THR A 257 2.48 -9.82 -4.62
C THR A 257 3.57 -10.73 -4.06
N LEU A 258 3.76 -10.74 -2.73
CA LEU A 258 4.72 -11.64 -2.05
C LEU A 258 4.43 -13.13 -2.35
N ARG A 259 3.15 -13.51 -2.38
CA ARG A 259 2.75 -14.89 -2.70
C ARG A 259 3.16 -15.31 -4.11
N VAL A 260 2.97 -14.43 -5.10
CA VAL A 260 3.39 -14.69 -6.48
C VAL A 260 4.90 -14.75 -6.59
N LEU A 261 5.61 -13.88 -5.86
CA LEU A 261 7.07 -13.84 -5.86
C LEU A 261 7.72 -15.15 -5.40
N HIS A 262 7.04 -15.96 -4.58
CA HIS A 262 7.49 -17.31 -4.22
C HIS A 262 7.62 -18.30 -5.38
N LYS A 263 7.18 -17.92 -6.59
CA LYS A 263 7.33 -18.70 -7.83
C LYS A 263 8.64 -18.44 -8.56
N PHE A 264 9.43 -17.47 -8.11
CA PHE A 264 10.75 -17.16 -8.65
C PHE A 264 11.83 -17.58 -7.65
N PRO A 265 13.01 -18.02 -8.13
CA PRO A 265 14.12 -18.45 -7.28
C PRO A 265 14.95 -17.27 -6.74
N LEU A 266 14.32 -16.14 -6.38
CA LEU A 266 15.01 -14.91 -5.99
C LEU A 266 14.84 -14.60 -4.49
N HIS A 267 13.61 -14.67 -3.99
CA HIS A 267 13.29 -14.29 -2.61
C HIS A 267 13.08 -15.52 -1.71
N PRO A 268 13.42 -15.44 -0.41
CA PRO A 268 13.08 -16.49 0.55
C PRO A 268 11.55 -16.64 0.63
N LYS A 269 11.10 -17.89 0.72
CA LYS A 269 9.67 -18.17 0.91
C LYS A 269 9.23 -17.76 2.31
N ILE A 270 8.02 -17.23 2.41
CA ILE A 270 7.33 -16.86 3.65
C ILE A 270 6.18 -17.86 3.86
N PRO A 271 6.37 -18.95 4.63
CA PRO A 271 5.36 -20.00 4.80
C PRO A 271 4.02 -19.50 5.35
N GLU A 272 4.05 -18.46 6.18
CA GLU A 272 2.91 -17.88 6.87
C GLU A 272 1.86 -17.35 5.88
N ILE A 273 2.28 -16.85 4.71
CA ILE A 273 1.39 -16.36 3.65
C ILE A 273 0.48 -17.49 3.12
N LYS A 274 0.91 -18.76 3.21
CA LYS A 274 0.09 -19.91 2.78
C LYS A 274 -1.09 -20.17 3.71
N LYS A 275 -1.08 -19.62 4.94
CA LYS A 275 -2.18 -19.77 5.91
C LYS A 275 -3.43 -18.97 5.49
N LEU A 276 -3.27 -17.97 4.62
CA LEU A 276 -4.40 -17.17 4.15
C LEU A 276 -5.26 -17.92 3.13
N ASP A 277 -6.57 -17.91 3.36
CA ASP A 277 -7.54 -18.34 2.37
C ASP A 277 -7.84 -17.22 1.38
N TRP A 278 -7.57 -17.51 0.11
CA TRP A 278 -7.79 -16.60 -1.01
C TRP A 278 -9.06 -16.93 -1.80
N SER A 279 -9.81 -17.94 -1.38
CA SER A 279 -11.04 -18.38 -2.05
C SER A 279 -12.06 -17.25 -2.19
N ALA A 280 -12.14 -16.34 -1.21
CA ALA A 280 -13.04 -15.19 -1.24
C ALA A 280 -12.52 -14.00 -2.07
N VAL A 281 -11.21 -13.93 -2.34
CA VAL A 281 -10.59 -12.78 -3.03
C VAL A 281 -10.45 -13.09 -4.52
N LYS A 282 -11.22 -12.40 -5.37
CA LYS A 282 -11.20 -12.62 -6.84
C LYS A 282 -9.79 -12.60 -7.42
N ALA A 283 -9.00 -11.55 -7.11
CA ALA A 283 -7.62 -11.45 -7.58
C ALA A 283 -6.76 -12.64 -7.15
N GLY A 284 -6.96 -13.17 -5.93
CA GLY A 284 -6.27 -14.35 -5.44
C GLY A 284 -6.62 -15.63 -6.18
N ARG A 285 -7.89 -15.79 -6.61
CA ARG A 285 -8.33 -16.91 -7.47
C ARG A 285 -7.72 -16.80 -8.87
N ASP A 286 -7.80 -15.62 -9.48
CA ASP A 286 -7.31 -15.33 -10.83
C ASP A 286 -5.79 -15.59 -10.91
N VAL A 287 -5.03 -15.05 -9.95
CA VAL A 287 -3.58 -15.31 -9.80
C VAL A 287 -3.29 -16.80 -9.65
N GLY A 288 -4.07 -17.51 -8.84
CA GLY A 288 -3.91 -18.96 -8.64
C GLY A 288 -4.12 -19.78 -9.91
N GLN A 289 -5.00 -19.35 -10.81
CA GLN A 289 -5.23 -19.97 -12.11
C GLN A 289 -4.07 -19.69 -13.07
N LEU A 290 -3.62 -18.43 -13.17
CA LEU A 290 -2.50 -18.01 -14.02
C LEU A 290 -1.18 -18.71 -13.65
N LEU A 291 -0.98 -19.00 -12.36
CA LEU A 291 0.18 -19.74 -11.86
C LEU A 291 0.17 -21.25 -12.16
N ARG A 292 -0.95 -21.78 -12.67
CA ARG A 292 -1.08 -23.19 -13.09
C ARG A 292 -1.05 -23.34 -14.61
N SER A 293 -1.48 -22.31 -15.35
CA SER A 293 -1.49 -22.27 -16.82
C SER A 293 -0.10 -22.20 -17.41
#